data_AF-A0A1G4XXL5-F1
#
_entry.id   AF-A0A1G4XXL5-F1
#
_cell.length_a   1.000
_cell.length_b   1.000
_cell.length_c   1.000
_cell.angle_alpha   90.00
_cell.angle_beta   90.00
_cell.angle_gamma   90.00
#
_symmetry.space_group_name_H-M   'P 1'
#
loop_
_entity.id
_entity.type
_entity.pdbx_description
1 polymer ?
#
loop_
_entity_poly.entity_id
_entity_poly.type
_entity_poly.pdbx_seq_one_letter_code
_entity_poly.pdbx_strand_id
1 'polypeptide(L)'
;MRATIQFIQPDRKLAILTKLLGIIQGIGSLRPHILAHGVLLDKLNKNDLEILKKALTNLGYSSYIATDSTIRLLIANGELRTLFGLVMPIGRRQNAFAEIFWERGFTIENLPPDQAEDLKKRLETIATVITAPDIPQPSIHTVCGQVSQADGTPISTVGFTVRAFDALSPTNLVPRGNTVALQTNGNYRIDFAWQSDGRKGPNLLVHVFDPQGNIVAEGRKTSAAIQEFLDITVHHFEPETYALTITVKNHATDASLPRVQVDAVFQINGQQLIRSGTTDAEGMTLIPVDESFFGIGHTVEVLFRVHQDDQALDTDTFIENLLPGNQAVEILVTVPKAEGELRIVRGAVRQTDGFPLPDVIVQAFDRDMRTETLLGQAVADTQGFYEIAYTTGQLRRPEKARADLVIRAFEPEGKGMGGEIAVSGIIFNASPQQTVDLEVELEKFRGPSEYERYLAELQPLIESVPTRELTKEDLHFLGGKTGISPKQLNYLRLDAQWSFQYMLLPAVPYALFRQGLPPDLRRLLMEKPLRLQEALKASLAQNIVPAAITPQIDQVIEQLLSLDDSLGFELELELEAEARQGAVSGG
;
A
#
# COMPACT_ATOMS: atom_id res chain seq x y z
N MET A 1 -1.84 25.02 39.39
CA MET A 1 -3.01 24.89 40.29
C MET A 1 -4.24 24.62 39.45
N ARG A 2 -5.16 23.80 39.95
CA ARG A 2 -6.52 23.73 39.40
C ARG A 2 -7.46 24.57 40.24
N ALA A 3 -8.38 25.29 39.59
CA ALA A 3 -9.44 26.07 40.22
C ALA A 3 -10.79 25.53 39.74
N THR A 4 -11.53 24.89 40.65
CA THR A 4 -12.89 24.41 40.40
C THR A 4 -13.87 25.50 40.83
N ILE A 5 -14.67 25.98 39.88
CA ILE A 5 -15.60 27.10 40.02
C ILE A 5 -17.01 26.55 40.03
N GLN A 6 -17.75 26.72 41.12
CA GLN A 6 -19.15 26.33 41.27
C GLN A 6 -20.03 27.54 41.57
N PHE A 7 -21.04 27.80 40.74
CA PHE A 7 -21.86 29.02 40.87
C PHE A 7 -22.80 28.99 42.08
N ILE A 8 -22.94 30.13 42.77
CA ILE A 8 -23.84 30.29 43.90
C ILE A 8 -25.20 30.77 43.37
N GLN A 9 -26.26 29.97 43.55
CA GLN A 9 -27.65 30.30 43.17
C GLN A 9 -27.79 30.91 41.76
N PRO A 10 -27.75 30.09 40.69
CA PRO A 10 -27.66 30.55 39.30
C PRO A 10 -28.97 31.10 38.72
N ASP A 11 -29.72 31.91 39.48
CA ASP A 11 -31.02 32.46 39.08
C ASP A 11 -30.85 33.66 38.13
N ARG A 12 -29.68 34.32 38.16
CA ARG A 12 -29.33 35.47 37.31
C ARG A 12 -28.21 35.13 36.32
N LYS A 13 -28.39 34.06 35.55
CA LYS A 13 -27.41 33.47 34.61
C LYS A 13 -26.66 34.51 33.75
N LEU A 14 -27.38 35.43 33.10
CA LEU A 14 -26.76 36.45 32.24
C LEU A 14 -25.84 37.41 33.03
N ALA A 15 -26.24 37.81 34.23
CA ALA A 15 -25.44 38.70 35.08
C ALA A 15 -24.19 37.98 35.61
N ILE A 16 -24.33 36.70 35.98
CA ILE A 16 -23.22 35.85 36.42
C ILE A 16 -22.18 35.69 35.30
N LEU A 17 -22.62 35.37 34.07
CA LEU A 17 -21.73 35.23 32.91
C LEU A 17 -21.05 36.55 32.55
N THR A 18 -21.78 37.66 32.57
CA THR A 18 -21.21 38.99 32.28
C THR A 18 -20.11 39.35 33.28
N LYS A 19 -20.35 39.08 34.58
CA LYS A 19 -19.36 39.33 35.62
C LYS A 19 -18.16 38.39 35.51
N LEU A 20 -18.38 37.11 35.22
CA LEU A 20 -17.32 36.13 34.96
C LEU A 20 -16.40 36.59 33.81
N LEU A 21 -16.97 37.08 32.71
CA LEU A 21 -16.19 37.59 31.58
C LEU A 21 -15.36 38.81 31.94
N GLY A 22 -15.93 39.75 32.71
CA GLY A 22 -15.19 40.92 33.21
C GLY A 22 -14.02 40.53 34.12
N ILE A 23 -14.20 39.50 34.95
CA ILE A 23 -13.13 38.97 35.81
C ILE A 23 -12.04 38.30 34.96
N ILE A 24 -12.41 37.45 33.99
CA ILE A 24 -11.46 36.78 33.09
C ILE A 24 -10.63 37.82 32.30
N GLN A 25 -11.24 38.92 31.88
CA GLN A 25 -10.54 40.02 31.20
C GLN A 25 -9.63 40.82 32.14
N GLY A 26 -9.98 40.91 33.43
CA GLY A 26 -9.25 41.67 34.43
C GLY A 26 -8.08 40.94 35.10
N ILE A 27 -7.92 39.63 34.85
CA ILE A 27 -6.79 38.82 35.33
C ILE A 27 -5.80 38.63 34.17
N GLY A 28 -4.54 39.04 34.38
CA GLY A 28 -3.49 38.99 33.35
C GLY A 28 -3.31 37.59 32.78
N SER A 29 -3.28 37.47 31.45
CA SER A 29 -3.10 36.21 30.71
C SER A 29 -4.10 35.07 31.00
N LEU A 30 -5.17 35.30 31.78
CA LEU A 30 -6.15 34.26 32.07
C LEU A 30 -7.01 33.92 30.85
N ARG A 31 -7.43 34.93 30.08
CA ARG A 31 -8.13 34.71 28.79
C ARG A 31 -7.32 33.83 27.84
N PRO A 32 -6.07 34.17 27.45
CA PRO A 32 -5.29 33.32 26.56
C PRO A 32 -5.01 31.93 27.16
N HIS A 33 -4.87 31.82 28.49
CA HIS A 33 -4.74 30.52 29.16
C HIS A 33 -5.97 29.63 28.95
N ILE A 34 -7.18 30.16 29.15
CA ILE A 34 -8.44 29.43 28.95
C ILE A 34 -8.65 29.09 27.47
N LEU A 35 -8.27 29.99 26.55
CA LEU A 35 -8.36 29.70 25.12
C LEU A 35 -7.41 28.56 24.70
N ALA A 36 -6.23 28.47 25.30
CA ALA A 36 -5.24 27.42 25.00
C ALA A 36 -5.60 26.06 25.63
N HIS A 37 -6.12 26.05 26.85
CA HIS A 37 -6.31 24.80 27.63
C HIS A 37 -7.78 24.37 27.77
N GLY A 38 -8.72 25.21 27.36
CA GLY A 38 -10.15 24.97 27.53
C GLY A 38 -10.62 25.01 28.98
N VAL A 39 -11.86 24.54 29.19
CA VAL A 39 -12.45 24.33 30.52
C VAL A 39 -12.86 22.87 30.69
N LEU A 40 -12.70 22.33 31.90
CA LEU A 40 -12.93 20.93 32.20
C LEU A 40 -14.20 20.74 33.02
N LEU A 41 -15.11 19.88 32.57
CA LEU A 41 -16.14 19.27 33.40
C LEU A 41 -15.60 17.92 33.87
N ASP A 42 -15.37 17.77 35.17
CA ASP A 42 -14.80 16.58 35.79
C ASP A 42 -15.82 15.88 36.70
N LYS A 43 -15.43 14.71 37.24
CA LYS A 43 -16.26 13.88 38.13
C LYS A 43 -17.58 13.45 37.46
N LEU A 44 -17.53 13.18 36.16
CA LEU A 44 -18.68 12.69 35.40
C LEU A 44 -18.76 11.16 35.51
N ASN A 45 -19.95 10.64 35.80
CA ASN A 45 -20.21 9.21 35.64
C ASN A 45 -20.55 8.89 34.17
N LYS A 46 -20.66 7.60 33.83
CA LYS A 46 -20.99 7.16 32.45
C LYS A 46 -22.29 7.76 31.92
N ASN A 47 -23.32 7.90 32.76
CA ASN A 47 -24.60 8.47 32.35
C ASN A 47 -24.49 9.98 32.06
N ASP A 48 -23.76 10.71 32.91
CA ASP A 48 -23.49 12.14 32.73
C ASP A 48 -22.75 12.39 31.40
N LEU A 49 -21.76 11.54 31.07
CA LEU A 49 -21.00 11.63 29.82
C LEU A 49 -21.89 11.49 28.58
N GLU A 50 -22.77 10.50 28.56
CA GLU A 50 -23.68 10.28 27.42
C GLU A 50 -24.70 11.41 27.28
N ILE A 51 -25.26 11.90 28.40
CA ILE A 51 -26.15 13.07 28.40
C ILE A 51 -25.44 14.30 27.83
N LEU A 52 -24.21 14.58 28.29
CA LEU A 52 -23.46 15.75 27.88
C LEU A 52 -23.02 15.68 26.40
N LYS A 53 -22.52 14.53 25.93
CA LYS A 53 -22.17 14.33 24.51
C LYS A 53 -23.38 14.55 23.60
N LYS A 54 -24.53 13.98 23.96
CA LYS A 54 -25.79 14.15 23.22
C LYS A 54 -26.24 15.62 23.22
N ALA A 55 -26.13 16.31 24.36
CA ALA A 55 -26.48 17.72 24.47
C ALA A 55 -25.56 18.61 23.62
N LEU A 56 -24.24 18.39 23.65
CA LEU A 56 -23.27 19.11 22.81
C LEU A 56 -23.53 18.89 21.32
N THR A 57 -23.85 17.66 20.92
CA THR A 57 -24.24 17.32 19.54
C THR A 57 -25.49 18.10 19.11
N ASN A 58 -26.53 18.12 19.93
CA ASN A 58 -27.78 18.85 19.64
C ASN A 58 -27.57 20.37 19.55
N LEU A 59 -26.58 20.89 20.26
CA LEU A 59 -26.19 22.31 20.24
C LEU A 59 -25.22 22.63 19.08
N GLY A 60 -24.83 21.63 18.28
CA GLY A 60 -23.88 21.81 17.17
C GLY A 60 -22.44 22.09 17.63
N TYR A 61 -22.09 21.70 18.87
CA TYR A 61 -20.77 21.96 19.44
C TYR A 61 -19.87 20.73 19.34
N SER A 62 -18.90 20.79 18.43
CA SER A 62 -17.98 19.67 18.14
C SER A 62 -16.59 19.82 18.77
N SER A 63 -16.25 20.98 19.35
CA SER A 63 -14.91 21.27 19.83
C SER A 63 -14.72 20.84 21.29
N TYR A 64 -14.65 19.53 21.55
CA TYR A 64 -14.39 18.99 22.89
C TYR A 64 -13.60 17.69 22.86
N ILE A 65 -12.95 17.37 23.99
CA ILE A 65 -12.25 16.10 24.23
C ILE A 65 -12.95 15.41 25.41
N ALA A 66 -13.28 14.13 25.28
CA ALA A 66 -13.89 13.35 26.36
C ALA A 66 -12.99 12.19 26.80
N THR A 67 -12.99 11.90 28.10
CA THR A 67 -12.40 10.70 28.70
C THR A 67 -13.47 9.89 29.44
N ASP A 68 -13.07 8.83 30.13
CA ASP A 68 -13.97 7.98 30.93
C ASP A 68 -14.67 8.69 32.09
N SER A 69 -14.23 9.91 32.46
CA SER A 69 -14.81 10.67 33.58
C SER A 69 -14.80 12.19 33.41
N THR A 70 -14.41 12.70 32.23
CA THR A 70 -14.30 14.15 32.00
C THR A 70 -14.71 14.56 30.58
N ILE A 71 -15.14 15.82 30.43
CA ILE A 71 -15.28 16.50 29.15
C ILE A 71 -14.54 17.83 29.22
N ARG A 72 -13.56 18.02 28.34
CA ARG A 72 -12.85 19.29 28.14
C ARG A 72 -13.42 20.02 26.94
N LEU A 73 -13.95 21.21 27.16
CA LEU A 73 -14.46 22.08 26.10
C LEU A 73 -13.33 22.96 25.58
N LEU A 74 -13.09 22.92 24.28
CA LEU A 74 -12.13 23.76 23.58
C LEU A 74 -12.88 24.94 22.98
N ILE A 75 -12.33 26.16 23.10
CA ILE A 75 -13.02 27.37 22.65
C ILE A 75 -12.65 27.64 21.19
N ALA A 76 -13.43 27.06 20.27
CA ALA A 76 -13.28 27.31 18.84
C ALA A 76 -13.45 28.82 18.53
N ASN A 77 -12.65 29.33 17.59
CA ASN A 77 -12.67 30.71 17.10
C ASN A 77 -12.25 31.80 18.11
N GLY A 78 -11.70 31.45 19.29
CA GLY A 78 -11.07 32.42 20.20
C GLY A 78 -12.04 33.31 21.00
N GLU A 79 -13.34 33.06 20.90
CA GLU A 79 -14.38 33.83 21.57
C GLU A 79 -14.99 33.09 22.77
N LEU A 80 -14.63 33.51 23.98
CA LEU A 80 -15.20 32.99 25.25
C LEU A 80 -16.74 33.07 25.30
N ARG A 81 -17.35 34.00 24.54
CA ARG A 81 -18.81 34.14 24.45
C ARG A 81 -19.50 32.94 23.82
N THR A 82 -18.78 32.10 23.06
CA THR A 82 -19.32 30.85 22.51
C THR A 82 -19.79 29.90 23.61
N LEU A 83 -19.11 29.86 24.76
CA LEU A 83 -19.54 29.08 25.93
C LEU A 83 -20.87 29.59 26.50
N PHE A 84 -21.21 30.87 26.32
CA PHE A 84 -22.49 31.43 26.80
C PHE A 84 -23.66 30.84 26.01
N GLY A 85 -23.47 30.60 24.71
CA GLY A 85 -24.48 29.97 23.86
C GLY A 85 -24.85 28.56 24.31
N LEU A 86 -23.93 27.85 24.98
CA LEU A 86 -24.17 26.49 25.49
C LEU A 86 -24.99 26.49 26.79
N VAL A 87 -24.88 27.53 27.60
CA VAL A 87 -25.40 27.55 28.98
C VAL A 87 -26.57 28.52 29.19
N MET A 88 -26.87 29.35 28.19
CA MET A 88 -28.03 30.24 28.19
C MET A 88 -29.28 29.54 27.66
N PRO A 89 -30.47 29.81 28.23
CA PRO A 89 -31.72 29.23 27.75
C PRO A 89 -32.08 29.77 26.36
N ILE A 90 -32.27 28.88 25.39
CA ILE A 90 -32.82 29.19 24.07
C ILE A 90 -34.27 28.65 24.03
N GLY A 91 -35.24 29.49 24.41
CA GLY A 91 -36.65 29.12 24.45
C GLY A 91 -37.02 28.16 25.61
N ARG A 92 -38.11 27.38 25.44
CA ARG A 92 -38.65 26.45 26.46
C ARG A 92 -38.03 25.03 26.42
N ARG A 93 -36.96 24.81 25.67
CA ARG A 93 -36.33 23.47 25.55
C ARG A 93 -35.43 23.21 26.75
N GLN A 94 -35.49 21.98 27.29
CA GLN A 94 -34.53 21.51 28.28
C GLN A 94 -33.12 21.48 27.67
N ASN A 95 -32.14 22.01 28.40
CA ASN A 95 -30.74 22.03 28.01
C ASN A 95 -29.94 21.33 29.12
N ALA A 96 -29.80 20.01 29.00
CA ALA A 96 -29.13 19.17 29.99
C ALA A 96 -27.65 19.57 30.19
N PHE A 97 -27.00 20.11 29.15
CA PHE A 97 -25.65 20.65 29.28
C PHE A 97 -25.63 21.87 30.21
N ALA A 98 -26.55 22.82 30.01
CA ALA A 98 -26.68 23.98 30.87
C ALA A 98 -27.00 23.57 32.32
N GLU A 99 -27.90 22.61 32.52
CA GLU A 99 -28.26 22.12 33.87
C GLU A 99 -27.02 21.62 34.63
N ILE A 100 -26.25 20.71 34.02
CA ILE A 100 -25.04 20.16 34.64
C ILE A 100 -23.97 21.25 34.85
N PHE A 101 -23.79 22.15 33.87
CA PHE A 101 -22.84 23.26 33.98
C PHE A 101 -23.19 24.20 35.15
N TRP A 102 -24.46 24.55 35.32
CA TRP A 102 -24.90 25.45 36.39
C TRP A 102 -24.88 24.78 37.77
N GLU A 103 -25.14 23.48 37.84
CA GLU A 103 -25.13 22.72 39.10
C GLU A 103 -23.70 22.41 39.57
N ARG A 104 -22.84 21.94 38.67
CA ARG A 104 -21.51 21.41 39.00
C ARG A 104 -20.37 22.37 38.70
N GLY A 105 -20.59 23.34 37.80
CA GLY A 105 -19.57 24.29 37.40
C GLY A 105 -18.52 23.68 36.47
N PHE A 106 -17.32 24.23 36.49
CA PHE A 106 -16.19 23.77 35.67
C PHE A 106 -14.85 24.02 36.37
N THR A 107 -13.80 23.36 35.88
CA THR A 107 -12.44 23.50 36.36
C THR A 107 -11.54 24.14 35.30
N ILE A 108 -10.67 25.05 35.73
CA ILE A 108 -9.52 25.53 34.97
C ILE A 108 -8.26 24.90 35.59
N GLU A 109 -7.46 24.22 34.77
CA GLU A 109 -6.23 23.54 35.20
C GLU A 109 -5.00 24.32 34.76
N ASN A 110 -3.83 23.98 35.31
CA ASN A 110 -2.52 24.59 34.99
C ASN A 110 -2.44 26.10 35.27
N LEU A 111 -3.21 26.61 36.23
CA LEU A 111 -3.15 28.02 36.62
C LEU A 111 -1.92 28.32 37.48
N PRO A 112 -1.22 29.44 37.23
CA PRO A 112 -0.27 30.00 38.18
C PRO A 112 -0.92 30.21 39.56
N PRO A 113 -0.22 29.94 40.69
CA PRO A 113 -0.82 30.03 42.03
C PRO A 113 -1.40 31.40 42.38
N ASP A 114 -0.74 32.47 41.95
CA ASP A 114 -1.19 33.87 42.09
C ASP A 114 -2.48 34.14 41.31
N GLN A 115 -2.60 33.61 40.08
CA GLN A 115 -3.81 33.74 39.29
C GLN A 115 -4.98 32.93 39.87
N ALA A 116 -4.70 31.73 40.41
CA ALA A 116 -5.73 30.92 41.05
C ALA A 116 -6.32 31.61 42.29
N GLU A 117 -5.48 32.28 43.08
CA GLU A 117 -5.94 33.04 44.25
C GLU A 117 -6.66 34.35 43.86
N ASP A 118 -6.18 35.08 42.84
CA ASP A 118 -6.88 36.28 42.35
C ASP A 118 -8.26 35.91 41.76
N LEU A 119 -8.34 34.79 41.02
CA LEU A 119 -9.58 34.26 40.48
C LEU A 119 -10.57 33.90 41.60
N LYS A 120 -10.10 33.23 42.65
CA LYS A 120 -10.90 32.90 43.84
C LYS A 120 -11.44 34.15 44.53
N LYS A 121 -10.60 35.15 44.76
CA LYS A 121 -10.99 36.41 45.40
C LYS A 121 -12.03 37.17 44.58
N ARG A 122 -11.85 37.28 43.26
CA ARG A 122 -12.76 38.06 42.40
C ARG A 122 -14.10 37.38 42.15
N LEU A 123 -14.16 36.05 42.20
CA LEU A 123 -15.37 35.28 41.97
C LEU A 123 -16.24 35.04 43.22
N GLU A 124 -15.76 35.34 44.43
CA GLU A 124 -16.41 35.02 45.71
C GLU A 124 -17.90 35.43 45.80
N THR A 125 -18.27 36.49 45.08
CA THR A 125 -19.63 37.03 45.07
C THR A 125 -20.61 36.31 44.13
N ILE A 126 -20.13 35.43 43.25
CA ILE A 126 -20.95 34.70 42.25
C ILE A 126 -20.65 33.20 42.18
N ALA A 127 -19.52 32.75 42.72
CA ALA A 127 -19.13 31.35 42.72
C ALA A 127 -18.24 31.00 43.91
N THR A 128 -18.35 29.77 44.37
CA THR A 128 -17.36 29.13 45.23
C THR A 128 -16.21 28.65 44.35
N VAL A 129 -14.98 29.05 44.70
CA VAL A 129 -13.76 28.61 43.99
C VAL A 129 -12.89 27.78 44.91
N ILE A 130 -12.68 26.53 44.55
CA ILE A 130 -11.80 25.60 45.27
C ILE A 130 -10.50 25.45 44.48
N THR A 131 -9.39 25.84 45.09
CA THR A 131 -8.05 25.73 44.52
C THR A 131 -7.32 24.53 45.09
N ALA A 132 -6.74 23.69 44.23
CA ALA A 132 -5.92 22.55 44.62
C ALA A 132 -4.69 22.43 43.70
N PRO A 133 -3.65 21.68 44.09
CA PRO A 133 -2.63 21.24 43.15
C PRO A 133 -3.26 20.55 41.94
N ASP A 134 -2.66 20.70 40.76
CA ASP A 134 -3.10 19.94 39.59
C ASP A 134 -2.94 18.43 39.87
N ILE A 135 -3.86 17.63 39.34
CA ILE A 135 -3.76 16.16 39.45
C ILE A 135 -2.74 15.73 38.38
N PRO A 136 -1.58 15.16 38.75
CA PRO A 136 -0.64 14.68 37.75
C PRO A 136 -1.28 13.51 37.02
N GLN A 137 -1.59 13.67 35.74
CA GLN A 137 -2.03 12.56 34.92
C GLN A 137 -0.80 11.81 34.39
N PRO A 138 -0.76 10.47 34.46
CA PRO A 138 0.28 9.72 33.79
C PRO A 138 0.21 10.02 32.30
N SER A 139 1.34 10.38 31.69
CA SER A 139 1.45 10.44 30.24
C SER A 139 1.59 9.01 29.73
N ILE A 140 0.89 8.70 28.63
CA ILE A 140 1.17 7.49 27.87
C ILE A 140 2.41 7.79 27.01
N HIS A 141 3.49 7.08 27.28
CA HIS A 141 4.68 7.09 26.46
C HIS A 141 4.61 5.94 25.46
N THR A 142 5.14 6.18 24.27
CA THR A 142 5.32 5.18 23.23
C THR A 142 6.81 5.09 22.90
N VAL A 143 7.36 3.88 22.90
CA VAL A 143 8.61 3.59 22.22
C VAL A 143 8.33 2.69 21.02
N CYS A 144 8.89 3.04 19.87
CA CYS A 144 8.92 2.19 18.69
C CYS A 144 10.31 2.20 18.06
N GLY A 145 10.58 1.24 17.19
CA GLY A 145 11.85 1.10 16.51
C GLY A 145 11.90 -0.20 15.74
N GLN A 146 13.01 -0.41 15.03
CA GLN A 146 13.33 -1.64 14.34
C GLN A 146 14.51 -2.33 15.02
N VAL A 147 14.39 -3.65 15.20
CA VAL A 147 15.49 -4.50 15.61
C VAL A 147 16.14 -5.07 14.36
N SER A 148 17.43 -4.82 14.19
CA SER A 148 18.20 -5.26 13.02
C SER A 148 19.51 -5.92 13.43
N GLN A 149 20.07 -6.71 12.53
CA GLN A 149 21.43 -7.23 12.63
C GLN A 149 22.45 -6.11 12.35
N ALA A 150 23.73 -6.41 12.60
CA ALA A 150 24.82 -5.44 12.40
C ALA A 150 24.99 -4.97 10.94
N ASP A 151 24.52 -5.75 9.97
CA ASP A 151 24.49 -5.41 8.55
C ASP A 151 23.28 -4.53 8.14
N GLY A 152 22.39 -4.23 9.09
CA GLY A 152 21.16 -3.48 8.88
C GLY A 152 19.95 -4.32 8.50
N THR A 153 20.11 -5.64 8.29
CA THR A 153 19.01 -6.54 7.97
C THR A 153 18.07 -6.67 9.16
N PRO A 154 16.75 -6.41 9.01
CA PRO A 154 15.82 -6.54 10.12
C PRO A 154 15.77 -7.96 10.67
N ILE A 155 15.62 -8.12 11.98
CA ILE A 155 15.34 -9.42 12.59
C ILE A 155 13.89 -9.77 12.27
N SER A 156 13.71 -10.61 11.25
CA SER A 156 12.41 -11.08 10.76
C SER A 156 11.98 -12.42 11.36
N THR A 157 12.67 -12.90 12.38
CA THR A 157 12.46 -14.22 12.97
C THR A 157 11.31 -14.21 13.97
N VAL A 158 10.41 -15.19 13.84
CA VAL A 158 9.28 -15.39 14.74
C VAL A 158 9.81 -15.75 16.14
N GLY A 159 9.08 -15.38 17.20
CA GLY A 159 9.40 -15.76 18.59
C GLY A 159 10.26 -14.76 19.38
N PHE A 160 10.87 -13.77 18.73
CA PHE A 160 11.55 -12.69 19.44
C PHE A 160 10.55 -11.75 20.12
N THR A 161 10.91 -11.28 21.31
CA THR A 161 10.10 -10.32 22.06
C THR A 161 10.91 -9.15 22.57
N VAL A 162 10.23 -8.04 22.80
CA VAL A 162 10.82 -6.83 23.39
C VAL A 162 10.08 -6.43 24.66
N ARG A 163 10.82 -5.86 25.61
CA ARG A 163 10.25 -5.31 26.85
C ARG A 163 10.95 -4.02 27.24
N ALA A 164 10.15 -3.02 27.62
CA ALA A 164 10.65 -1.73 28.09
C ALA A 164 10.77 -1.69 29.62
N PHE A 165 11.72 -0.90 30.11
CA PHE A 165 11.99 -0.63 31.51
C PHE A 165 12.30 0.85 31.71
N ASP A 166 11.98 1.38 32.90
CA ASP A 166 12.55 2.62 33.43
C ASP A 166 13.75 2.24 34.32
N ALA A 167 14.95 2.48 33.81
CA ALA A 167 16.23 2.16 34.44
C ALA A 167 16.62 3.24 35.44
N LEU A 168 16.18 3.08 36.70
CA LEU A 168 16.50 4.00 37.79
C LEU A 168 17.97 3.89 38.22
N SER A 169 18.55 2.69 38.07
CA SER A 169 19.98 2.42 38.19
C SER A 169 20.36 1.18 37.36
N PRO A 170 21.65 0.82 37.22
CA PRO A 170 22.05 -0.40 36.50
C PRO A 170 21.42 -1.70 37.04
N THR A 171 21.02 -1.72 38.31
CA THR A 171 20.44 -2.90 38.98
C THR A 171 18.97 -2.73 39.35
N ASN A 172 18.42 -1.52 39.23
CA ASN A 172 17.02 -1.22 39.51
C ASN A 172 16.28 -0.88 38.21
N LEU A 173 15.72 -1.92 37.59
CA LEU A 173 14.96 -1.84 36.36
C LEU A 173 13.48 -2.02 36.67
N VAL A 174 12.67 -0.98 36.45
CA VAL A 174 11.21 -1.05 36.67
C VAL A 174 10.54 -1.39 35.34
N PRO A 175 9.87 -2.54 35.18
CA PRO A 175 9.20 -2.88 33.92
C PRO A 175 8.13 -1.86 33.52
N ARG A 176 8.05 -1.55 32.23
CA ARG A 176 7.09 -0.63 31.64
C ARG A 176 6.40 -1.29 30.45
N GLY A 177 5.07 -1.23 30.44
CA GLY A 177 4.25 -1.90 29.42
C GLY A 177 4.31 -3.42 29.50
N ASN A 178 3.62 -4.07 28.57
CA ASN A 178 3.67 -5.52 28.40
C ASN A 178 4.87 -5.90 27.51
N THR A 179 5.31 -7.15 27.61
CA THR A 179 6.20 -7.74 26.61
C THR A 179 5.45 -7.83 25.27
N VAL A 180 6.11 -7.46 24.18
CA VAL A 180 5.52 -7.42 22.83
C VAL A 180 6.36 -8.29 21.89
N ALA A 181 5.72 -9.08 21.02
CA ALA A 181 6.42 -9.84 19.98
C ALA A 181 6.92 -8.91 18.86
N LEU A 182 8.10 -9.18 18.30
CA LEU A 182 8.57 -8.46 17.12
C LEU A 182 7.67 -8.76 15.91
N GLN A 183 7.44 -7.75 15.08
CA GLN A 183 6.82 -7.93 13.77
C GLN A 183 7.78 -8.65 12.81
N THR A 184 7.25 -9.23 11.73
CA THR A 184 8.05 -9.95 10.72
C THR A 184 9.08 -9.08 9.99
N ASN A 185 9.01 -7.76 10.13
CA ASN A 185 10.00 -6.81 9.61
C ASN A 185 10.89 -6.23 10.73
N GLY A 186 10.95 -6.87 11.90
CA GLY A 186 11.76 -6.41 13.04
C GLY A 186 11.20 -5.20 13.78
N ASN A 187 10.03 -4.68 13.41
CA ASN A 187 9.46 -3.52 14.08
C ASN A 187 8.82 -3.90 15.42
N TYR A 188 8.87 -2.97 16.38
CA TYR A 188 8.12 -3.06 17.62
C TYR A 188 7.49 -1.73 18.01
N ARG A 189 6.48 -1.83 18.87
CA ARG A 189 5.87 -0.69 19.57
C ARG A 189 5.43 -1.11 20.97
N ILE A 190 5.82 -0.33 21.96
CA ILE A 190 5.41 -0.51 23.36
C ILE A 190 4.81 0.81 23.85
N ASP A 191 3.54 0.76 24.23
CA ASP A 191 2.86 1.86 24.90
C ASP A 191 2.85 1.59 26.41
N PHE A 192 3.22 2.58 27.22
CA PHE A 192 3.27 2.44 28.67
C PHE A 192 2.95 3.76 29.40
N ALA A 193 2.29 3.65 30.55
CA ALA A 193 2.06 4.80 31.41
C ALA A 193 3.36 5.18 32.17
N TRP A 194 3.67 6.47 32.20
CA TRP A 194 4.75 7.00 33.01
C TRP A 194 4.32 8.31 33.67
N GLN A 195 4.76 8.50 34.91
CA GLN A 195 4.45 9.68 35.70
C GLN A 195 5.76 10.37 36.07
N SER A 196 5.85 11.67 35.84
CA SER A 196 7.03 12.44 36.21
C SER A 196 7.23 12.44 37.72
N ASP A 197 8.46 12.10 38.13
CA ASP A 197 8.98 12.13 39.49
C ASP A 197 9.95 13.32 39.70
N GLY A 198 9.86 14.34 38.82
CA GLY A 198 10.80 15.45 38.72
C GLY A 198 11.77 15.31 37.54
N ARG A 199 11.84 14.13 36.91
CA ARG A 199 12.55 13.93 35.64
C ARG A 199 11.71 14.42 34.46
N LYS A 200 12.40 14.77 33.36
CA LYS A 200 11.79 15.18 32.08
C LYS A 200 11.20 14.00 31.27
N GLY A 201 11.60 12.77 31.60
CA GLY A 201 11.13 11.52 30.99
C GLY A 201 11.74 10.29 31.68
N PRO A 202 11.25 9.07 31.37
CA PRO A 202 11.85 7.83 31.88
C PRO A 202 13.27 7.65 31.35
N ASN A 203 14.10 6.93 32.12
CA ASN A 203 15.37 6.42 31.59
C ASN A 203 15.08 5.10 30.90
N LEU A 204 14.70 5.18 29.63
CA LEU A 204 14.22 4.05 28.87
C LEU A 204 15.36 3.06 28.58
N LEU A 205 15.08 1.80 28.89
CA LEU A 205 15.86 0.63 28.50
C LEU A 205 14.90 -0.36 27.83
N VAL A 206 15.23 -0.80 26.62
CA VAL A 206 14.49 -1.83 25.91
C VAL A 206 15.39 -3.04 25.76
N HIS A 207 14.96 -4.20 26.27
CA HIS A 207 15.64 -5.48 26.04
C HIS A 207 14.95 -6.23 24.90
N VAL A 208 15.77 -6.84 24.04
CA VAL A 208 15.35 -7.81 23.03
C VAL A 208 15.66 -9.21 23.56
N PHE A 209 14.66 -10.08 23.55
CA PHE A 209 14.78 -11.46 24.00
C PHE A 209 14.66 -12.41 22.81
N ASP A 210 15.53 -13.42 22.79
CA ASP A 210 15.39 -14.57 21.89
C ASP A 210 14.21 -15.48 22.32
N PRO A 211 13.81 -16.46 21.49
CA PRO A 211 12.72 -17.39 21.79
C PRO A 211 12.96 -18.29 23.03
N GLN A 212 14.21 -18.42 23.47
CA GLN A 212 14.62 -19.12 24.69
C GLN A 212 14.51 -18.24 25.93
N GLY A 213 14.31 -16.93 25.76
CA GLY A 213 14.17 -15.94 26.82
C GLY A 213 15.48 -15.29 27.27
N ASN A 214 16.59 -15.48 26.55
CA ASN A 214 17.85 -14.80 26.83
C ASN A 214 17.84 -13.39 26.22
N ILE A 215 18.55 -12.46 26.85
CA ILE A 215 18.71 -11.10 26.33
C ILE A 215 19.79 -11.12 25.26
N VAL A 216 19.44 -10.76 24.03
CA VAL A 216 20.38 -10.73 22.89
C VAL A 216 20.84 -9.32 22.50
N ALA A 217 20.06 -8.30 22.86
CA ALA A 217 20.41 -6.90 22.65
C ALA A 217 19.64 -5.97 23.59
N GLU A 218 20.16 -4.76 23.72
CA GLU A 218 19.48 -3.68 24.46
C GLU A 218 19.62 -2.34 23.74
N GLY A 219 18.58 -1.51 23.87
CA GLY A 219 18.59 -0.11 23.47
C GLY A 219 18.36 0.79 24.68
N ARG A 220 19.05 1.93 24.76
CA ARG A 220 18.93 2.88 25.87
C ARG A 220 18.64 4.30 25.39
N LYS A 221 17.77 4.99 26.13
CA LYS A 221 17.54 6.43 26.00
C LYS A 221 17.32 7.08 27.35
N THR A 222 18.16 8.04 27.72
CA THR A 222 17.96 8.83 28.93
C THR A 222 16.91 9.91 28.71
N SER A 223 16.03 10.12 29.69
CA SER A 223 14.98 11.13 29.63
C SER A 223 14.15 11.07 28.33
N ALA A 224 13.64 9.89 28.00
CA ALA A 224 12.92 9.64 26.75
C ALA A 224 11.68 10.54 26.60
N ALA A 225 11.39 10.95 25.37
CA ALA A 225 10.23 11.74 25.03
C ALA A 225 8.92 10.94 25.19
N ILE A 226 7.78 11.62 25.05
CA ILE A 226 6.45 10.98 25.05
C ILE A 226 6.33 10.00 23.87
N GLN A 227 6.92 10.32 22.71
CA GLN A 227 7.10 9.41 21.60
C GLN A 227 8.60 9.29 21.32
N GLU A 228 9.15 8.10 21.52
CA GLU A 228 10.58 7.84 21.34
C GLU A 228 10.78 6.80 20.23
N PHE A 229 11.74 7.09 19.36
CA PHE A 229 12.19 6.15 18.33
C PHE A 229 13.55 5.59 18.73
N LEU A 230 13.67 4.27 18.80
CA LEU A 230 14.87 3.58 19.29
C LEU A 230 15.11 2.32 18.48
N ASP A 231 15.97 2.38 17.46
CA ASP A 231 16.44 1.19 16.78
C ASP A 231 17.44 0.43 17.65
N ILE A 232 17.45 -0.90 17.52
CA ILE A 232 18.32 -1.78 18.31
C ILE A 232 19.08 -2.71 17.37
N THR A 233 20.40 -2.75 17.52
CA THR A 233 21.25 -3.65 16.74
C THR A 233 21.63 -4.88 17.56
N VAL A 234 21.43 -6.06 16.97
CA VAL A 234 21.93 -7.32 17.52
C VAL A 234 23.27 -7.65 16.84
N HIS A 235 24.35 -7.65 17.63
CA HIS A 235 25.71 -7.78 17.11
C HIS A 235 26.18 -9.23 16.88
N HIS A 236 25.47 -10.23 17.43
CA HIS A 236 25.81 -11.65 17.31
C HIS A 236 24.53 -12.48 17.19
N PHE A 237 23.96 -12.54 15.98
CA PHE A 237 22.77 -13.34 15.71
C PHE A 237 22.95 -14.12 14.40
N GLU A 238 23.37 -15.38 14.54
CA GLU A 238 23.23 -16.39 13.49
C GLU A 238 22.28 -17.45 14.05
N PRO A 239 20.98 -17.41 13.71
CA PRO A 239 20.06 -18.45 14.17
C PRO A 239 20.55 -19.78 13.60
N GLU A 240 20.58 -20.84 14.42
CA GLU A 240 20.80 -22.17 13.87
C GLU A 240 19.71 -22.45 12.83
N THR A 241 20.10 -22.87 11.63
CA THR A 241 19.15 -23.27 10.59
C THR A 241 19.12 -24.79 10.50
N TYR A 242 17.95 -25.37 10.69
CA TYR A 242 17.70 -26.78 10.46
C TYR A 242 17.17 -27.01 9.04
N ALA A 243 17.32 -28.24 8.56
CA ALA A 243 16.78 -28.69 7.28
C ALA A 243 15.53 -29.55 7.50
N LEU A 244 14.42 -29.15 6.89
CA LEU A 244 13.29 -30.03 6.63
C LEU A 244 13.44 -30.61 5.22
N THR A 245 13.89 -31.86 5.14
CA THR A 245 14.00 -32.59 3.87
C THR A 245 12.64 -33.18 3.51
N ILE A 246 12.13 -32.82 2.35
CA ILE A 246 10.83 -33.27 1.86
C ILE A 246 11.03 -34.15 0.64
N THR A 247 10.45 -35.35 0.65
CA THR A 247 10.38 -36.22 -0.52
C THR A 247 8.93 -36.29 -1.00
N VAL A 248 8.67 -36.01 -2.27
CA VAL A 248 7.32 -36.07 -2.85
C VAL A 248 7.20 -37.30 -3.74
N LYS A 249 6.19 -38.13 -3.48
CA LYS A 249 5.91 -39.34 -4.25
C LYS A 249 4.46 -39.43 -4.70
N ASN A 250 4.26 -40.11 -5.81
CA ASN A 250 2.93 -40.47 -6.28
C ASN A 250 2.34 -41.59 -5.39
N HIS A 251 1.17 -41.33 -4.79
CA HIS A 251 0.47 -42.28 -3.92
C HIS A 251 0.15 -43.62 -4.59
N ALA A 252 -0.14 -43.62 -5.90
CA ALA A 252 -0.54 -44.83 -6.63
C ALA A 252 0.65 -45.67 -7.13
N THR A 253 1.78 -45.04 -7.46
CA THR A 253 2.93 -45.72 -8.10
C THR A 253 4.18 -45.79 -7.23
N ASP A 254 4.20 -45.09 -6.09
CA ASP A 254 5.38 -44.88 -5.22
C ASP A 254 6.57 -44.22 -5.95
N ALA A 255 6.34 -43.67 -7.15
CA ALA A 255 7.37 -42.99 -7.92
C ALA A 255 7.63 -41.59 -7.36
N SER A 256 8.90 -41.25 -7.16
CA SER A 256 9.34 -39.88 -6.86
C SER A 256 8.89 -38.91 -7.96
N LEU A 257 8.43 -37.72 -7.55
CA LEU A 257 7.94 -36.70 -8.48
C LEU A 257 8.92 -35.53 -8.58
N PRO A 258 9.66 -35.40 -9.69
CA PRO A 258 10.58 -34.29 -9.90
C PRO A 258 9.85 -33.04 -10.38
N ARG A 259 10.45 -31.86 -10.17
CA ARG A 259 9.95 -30.54 -10.62
C ARG A 259 8.55 -30.19 -10.10
N VAL A 260 8.20 -30.68 -8.92
CA VAL A 260 6.96 -30.34 -8.23
C VAL A 260 7.24 -29.21 -7.24
N GLN A 261 6.39 -28.19 -7.23
CA GLN A 261 6.48 -27.12 -6.24
C GLN A 261 5.81 -27.55 -4.94
N VAL A 262 6.52 -27.34 -3.82
CA VAL A 262 6.04 -27.61 -2.48
C VAL A 262 6.07 -26.31 -1.68
N ASP A 263 4.92 -25.88 -1.19
CA ASP A 263 4.80 -24.79 -0.21
C ASP A 263 4.58 -25.42 1.18
N ALA A 264 5.55 -25.26 2.08
CA ALA A 264 5.40 -25.57 3.49
C ALA A 264 4.86 -24.35 4.24
N VAL A 265 3.69 -24.51 4.83
CA VAL A 265 2.99 -23.48 5.59
C VAL A 265 3.17 -23.77 7.07
N PHE A 266 4.05 -23.01 7.71
CA PHE A 266 4.33 -23.09 9.14
C PHE A 266 3.29 -22.24 9.90
N GLN A 267 2.58 -22.86 10.84
CA GLN A 267 1.74 -22.15 11.82
C GLN A 267 2.47 -22.08 13.15
N ILE A 268 2.82 -20.87 13.59
CA ILE A 268 3.62 -20.61 14.78
C ILE A 268 2.91 -19.53 15.59
N ASN A 269 2.37 -19.86 16.78
CA ASN A 269 1.69 -18.91 17.67
C ASN A 269 0.61 -18.03 17.00
N GLY A 270 -0.17 -18.61 16.07
CA GLY A 270 -1.21 -17.89 15.32
C GLY A 270 -0.69 -17.01 14.19
N GLN A 271 0.61 -17.01 13.91
CA GLN A 271 1.21 -16.45 12.71
C GLN A 271 1.47 -17.54 11.68
N GLN A 272 1.34 -17.18 10.40
CA GLN A 272 1.57 -18.09 9.28
C GLN A 272 2.79 -17.63 8.50
N LEU A 273 3.70 -18.55 8.23
CA LEU A 273 4.88 -18.33 7.39
C LEU A 273 4.93 -19.38 6.30
N ILE A 274 5.28 -18.97 5.08
CA ILE A 274 5.37 -19.87 3.94
C ILE A 274 6.83 -19.93 3.47
N ARG A 275 7.32 -21.14 3.24
CA ARG A 275 8.57 -21.41 2.52
C ARG A 275 8.25 -22.37 1.39
N SER A 276 8.93 -22.18 0.27
CA SER A 276 8.70 -22.98 -0.94
C SER A 276 9.98 -23.63 -1.40
N GLY A 277 9.83 -24.81 -2.00
CA GLY A 277 10.91 -25.54 -2.64
C GLY A 277 10.39 -26.23 -3.91
N THR A 278 11.30 -26.63 -4.79
CA THR A 278 10.98 -27.42 -5.98
C THR A 278 11.78 -28.70 -5.93
N THR A 279 11.10 -29.82 -6.17
CA THR A 279 11.76 -31.13 -6.09
C THR A 279 12.79 -31.34 -7.20
N ASP A 280 13.93 -31.94 -6.83
CA ASP A 280 15.00 -32.36 -7.73
C ASP A 280 14.62 -33.61 -8.55
N ALA A 281 15.58 -34.21 -9.27
CA ALA A 281 15.35 -35.40 -10.09
C ALA A 281 14.91 -36.63 -9.27
N GLU A 282 15.31 -36.66 -8.00
CA GLU A 282 15.00 -37.71 -7.03
C GLU A 282 13.68 -37.45 -6.27
N GLY A 283 13.00 -36.34 -6.58
CA GLY A 283 11.74 -35.95 -5.93
C GLY A 283 11.94 -35.29 -4.56
N MET A 284 13.15 -34.81 -4.25
CA MET A 284 13.50 -34.22 -2.96
C MET A 284 13.62 -32.70 -3.04
N THR A 285 13.22 -32.00 -1.97
CA THR A 285 13.51 -30.58 -1.76
C THR A 285 13.87 -30.32 -0.32
N LEU A 286 14.68 -29.29 -0.06
CA LEU A 286 15.05 -28.86 1.28
C LEU A 286 14.37 -27.54 1.60
N ILE A 287 13.70 -27.47 2.75
CA ILE A 287 13.16 -26.23 3.30
C ILE A 287 13.95 -25.86 4.55
N PRO A 288 14.63 -24.68 4.57
CA PRO A 288 15.32 -24.22 5.76
C PRO A 288 14.31 -23.80 6.83
N VAL A 289 14.57 -24.21 8.07
CA VAL A 289 13.77 -23.92 9.25
C VAL A 289 14.66 -23.22 10.27
N ASP A 290 14.35 -21.98 10.58
CA ASP A 290 15.12 -21.19 11.53
C ASP A 290 14.82 -21.68 12.96
N GLU A 291 15.84 -21.84 13.81
CA GLU A 291 15.68 -22.23 15.24
C GLU A 291 14.68 -21.33 15.97
N SER A 292 14.55 -20.08 15.51
CA SER A 292 13.59 -19.13 16.06
C SER A 292 12.13 -19.57 16.01
N PHE A 293 11.76 -20.53 15.14
CA PHE A 293 10.41 -21.05 15.07
C PHE A 293 10.02 -21.77 16.36
N PHE A 294 11.02 -22.26 17.10
CA PHE A 294 10.85 -22.98 18.35
C PHE A 294 11.00 -22.02 19.53
N GLY A 295 10.09 -22.10 20.49
CA GLY A 295 10.13 -21.31 21.71
C GLY A 295 9.37 -21.99 22.83
N ILE A 296 9.58 -21.52 24.07
CA ILE A 296 8.98 -22.16 25.24
C ILE A 296 7.44 -22.07 25.15
N GLY A 297 6.80 -23.24 25.04
CA GLY A 297 5.34 -23.35 24.93
C GLY A 297 4.78 -23.13 23.51
N HIS A 298 5.64 -23.02 22.49
CA HIS A 298 5.22 -22.92 21.09
C HIS A 298 5.04 -24.32 20.48
N THR A 299 4.02 -24.48 19.65
CA THR A 299 3.85 -25.63 18.76
C THR A 299 4.01 -25.15 17.31
N VAL A 300 4.76 -25.91 16.51
CA VAL A 300 5.01 -25.57 15.09
C VAL A 300 4.30 -26.60 14.21
N GLU A 301 3.11 -26.27 13.74
CA GLU A 301 2.40 -27.12 12.77
C GLU A 301 2.87 -26.79 11.35
N VAL A 302 3.01 -27.80 10.49
CA VAL A 302 3.38 -27.61 9.08
C VAL A 302 2.35 -28.28 8.18
N LEU A 303 1.66 -27.47 7.37
CA LEU A 303 0.77 -27.93 6.31
C LEU A 303 1.51 -27.85 4.97
N PHE A 304 1.31 -28.82 4.09
CA PHE A 304 1.92 -28.83 2.77
C PHE A 304 0.89 -28.57 1.67
N ARG A 305 1.26 -27.72 0.72
CA ARG A 305 0.53 -27.55 -0.55
C ARG A 305 1.48 -27.94 -1.68
N VAL A 306 1.00 -28.80 -2.56
CA VAL A 306 1.82 -29.38 -3.63
C VAL A 306 1.20 -29.05 -4.98
N HIS A 307 2.00 -28.51 -5.89
CA HIS A 307 1.57 -28.03 -7.20
C HIS A 307 2.47 -28.58 -8.30
N GLN A 308 1.86 -29.02 -9.40
CA GLN A 308 2.54 -29.46 -10.61
C GLN A 308 1.88 -28.77 -11.81
N ASP A 309 2.65 -28.00 -12.59
CA ASP A 309 2.16 -27.29 -13.79
C ASP A 309 0.88 -26.46 -13.53
N ASP A 310 0.89 -25.66 -12.46
CA ASP A 310 -0.25 -24.86 -11.92
C ASP A 310 -1.46 -25.66 -11.41
N GLN A 311 -1.41 -26.99 -11.47
CA GLN A 311 -2.41 -27.87 -10.88
C GLN A 311 -2.05 -28.21 -9.43
N ALA A 312 -2.98 -27.96 -8.50
CA ALA A 312 -2.86 -28.46 -7.14
C ALA A 312 -3.01 -30.00 -7.11
N LEU A 313 -2.07 -30.68 -6.45
CA LEU A 313 -2.12 -32.11 -6.22
C LEU A 313 -2.67 -32.38 -4.82
N ASP A 314 -3.58 -33.35 -4.70
CA ASP A 314 -4.17 -33.71 -3.42
C ASP A 314 -3.13 -34.41 -2.52
N THR A 315 -2.98 -33.90 -1.30
CA THR A 315 -2.14 -34.42 -0.21
C THR A 315 -2.87 -34.31 1.12
N ASP A 316 -2.69 -35.28 2.00
CA ASP A 316 -3.16 -35.29 3.39
C ASP A 316 -2.00 -35.27 4.42
N THR A 317 -0.75 -35.14 3.95
CA THR A 317 0.43 -35.11 4.80
C THR A 317 0.54 -33.75 5.51
N PHE A 318 0.77 -33.76 6.82
CA PHE A 318 1.10 -32.60 7.63
C PHE A 318 1.96 -33.01 8.84
N ILE A 319 2.62 -32.03 9.47
CA ILE A 319 3.38 -32.22 10.72
C ILE A 319 2.63 -31.47 11.83
N GLU A 320 2.10 -32.19 12.82
CA GLU A 320 1.35 -31.59 13.93
C GLU A 320 2.26 -30.75 14.85
N ASN A 321 3.49 -31.21 15.10
CA ASN A 321 4.46 -30.49 15.91
C ASN A 321 5.89 -30.77 15.43
N LEU A 322 6.43 -29.87 14.61
CA LEU A 322 7.81 -29.91 14.16
C LEU A 322 8.75 -29.66 15.35
N LEU A 323 9.76 -30.50 15.49
CA LEU A 323 10.76 -30.37 16.56
C LEU A 323 11.98 -29.55 16.09
N PRO A 324 12.81 -29.03 17.00
CA PRO A 324 14.13 -28.51 16.63
C PRO A 324 15.03 -29.60 16.04
N GLY A 325 15.88 -29.24 15.08
CA GLY A 325 16.81 -30.16 14.41
C GLY A 325 16.38 -30.59 12.99
N ASN A 326 17.33 -31.16 12.25
CA ASN A 326 17.10 -31.66 10.90
C ASN A 326 16.08 -32.82 10.91
N GLN A 327 15.07 -32.74 10.06
CA GLN A 327 14.00 -33.72 9.96
C GLN A 327 13.68 -34.04 8.50
N ALA A 328 13.06 -35.19 8.27
CA ALA A 328 12.61 -35.61 6.96
C ALA A 328 11.12 -35.97 6.99
N VAL A 329 10.41 -35.68 5.91
CA VAL A 329 9.01 -36.04 5.71
C VAL A 329 8.79 -36.53 4.28
N GLU A 330 8.00 -37.58 4.13
CA GLU A 330 7.53 -38.07 2.83
C GLU A 330 6.09 -37.58 2.62
N ILE A 331 5.85 -36.89 1.50
CA ILE A 331 4.54 -36.42 1.09
C ILE A 331 4.04 -37.32 -0.04
N LEU A 332 2.87 -37.93 0.18
CA LEU A 332 2.19 -38.71 -0.85
C LEU A 332 1.15 -37.83 -1.54
N VAL A 333 1.21 -37.77 -2.86
CA VAL A 333 0.25 -36.99 -3.67
C VAL A 333 -0.48 -37.83 -4.69
N THR A 334 -1.73 -37.49 -4.95
CA THR A 334 -2.51 -38.12 -6.01
C THR A 334 -2.32 -37.33 -7.32
N VAL A 335 -1.55 -37.90 -8.26
CA VAL A 335 -1.38 -37.32 -9.60
C VAL A 335 -2.53 -37.79 -10.50
N PRO A 336 -3.28 -36.88 -11.14
CA PRO A 336 -4.26 -37.27 -12.14
C PRO A 336 -3.58 -38.01 -13.29
N LYS A 337 -4.07 -39.21 -13.62
CA LYS A 337 -3.50 -40.02 -14.69
C LYS A 337 -3.84 -39.41 -16.06
N ALA A 338 -2.83 -39.02 -16.85
CA ALA A 338 -3.01 -38.67 -18.25
C ALA A 338 -3.23 -39.96 -19.07
N GLU A 339 -4.48 -40.40 -19.21
CA GLU A 339 -4.84 -41.51 -20.11
C GLU A 339 -5.09 -40.99 -21.55
N GLY A 340 -4.89 -41.83 -22.57
CA GLY A 340 -5.29 -41.57 -23.96
C GLY A 340 -4.19 -41.11 -24.93
N GLU A 341 -4.57 -40.97 -26.21
CA GLU A 341 -3.67 -40.53 -27.29
C GLU A 341 -3.44 -39.02 -27.24
N LEU A 342 -2.21 -38.56 -27.48
CA LEU A 342 -1.87 -37.14 -27.55
C LEU A 342 -2.53 -36.46 -28.76
N ARG A 343 -3.04 -35.25 -28.52
CA ARG A 343 -3.69 -34.36 -29.47
C ARG A 343 -3.13 -32.95 -29.30
N ILE A 344 -3.08 -32.20 -30.39
CA ILE A 344 -2.54 -30.84 -30.41
C ILE A 344 -3.54 -29.94 -31.11
N VAL A 345 -3.83 -28.79 -30.52
CA VAL A 345 -4.46 -27.66 -31.20
C VAL A 345 -3.53 -26.46 -31.18
N ARG A 346 -3.36 -25.81 -32.32
CA ARG A 346 -2.51 -24.62 -32.46
C ARG A 346 -3.14 -23.59 -33.38
N GLY A 347 -2.62 -22.38 -33.38
CA GLY A 347 -3.04 -21.33 -34.29
C GLY A 347 -2.46 -19.99 -33.89
N ALA A 348 -2.97 -18.93 -34.51
CA ALA A 348 -2.61 -17.56 -34.16
C ALA A 348 -3.81 -16.78 -33.62
N VAL A 349 -3.58 -15.98 -32.57
CA VAL A 349 -4.50 -14.94 -32.12
C VAL A 349 -4.07 -13.62 -32.77
N ARG A 350 -4.99 -13.01 -33.51
CA ARG A 350 -4.74 -11.75 -34.20
C ARG A 350 -5.88 -10.79 -33.96
N GLN A 351 -5.57 -9.51 -34.03
CA GLN A 351 -6.57 -8.46 -34.15
C GLN A 351 -7.18 -8.50 -35.57
N THR A 352 -8.39 -7.96 -35.75
CA THR A 352 -9.08 -7.91 -37.05
C THR A 352 -8.34 -7.13 -38.14
N ASP A 353 -7.35 -6.30 -37.80
CA ASP A 353 -6.46 -5.63 -38.75
C ASP A 353 -5.25 -6.49 -39.17
N GLY A 354 -5.17 -7.73 -38.66
CA GLY A 354 -4.18 -8.73 -39.00
C GLY A 354 -2.95 -8.77 -38.09
N PHE A 355 -2.84 -7.87 -37.11
CA PHE A 355 -1.70 -7.87 -36.19
C PHE A 355 -1.78 -8.99 -35.15
N PRO A 356 -0.64 -9.62 -34.79
CA PRO A 356 -0.62 -10.64 -33.74
C PRO A 356 -0.88 -10.05 -32.36
N LEU A 357 -1.60 -10.81 -31.52
CA LEU A 357 -1.87 -10.46 -30.14
C LEU A 357 -1.06 -11.38 -29.21
N PRO A 358 0.08 -10.90 -28.67
CA PRO A 358 0.88 -11.67 -27.73
C PRO A 358 0.24 -11.67 -26.33
N ASP A 359 0.71 -12.58 -25.48
CA ASP A 359 0.36 -12.70 -24.06
C ASP A 359 -1.13 -12.98 -23.76
N VAL A 360 -1.94 -13.22 -24.79
CA VAL A 360 -3.33 -13.67 -24.68
C VAL A 360 -3.37 -15.09 -24.14
N ILE A 361 -4.23 -15.33 -23.16
CA ILE A 361 -4.46 -16.68 -22.61
C ILE A 361 -5.47 -17.40 -23.50
N VAL A 362 -5.07 -18.53 -24.05
CA VAL A 362 -5.89 -19.36 -24.93
C VAL A 362 -6.22 -20.67 -24.23
N GLN A 363 -7.51 -21.02 -24.20
CA GLN A 363 -8.01 -22.25 -23.60
C GLN A 363 -8.73 -23.11 -24.64
N ALA A 364 -8.46 -24.41 -24.61
CA ALA A 364 -9.13 -25.39 -25.45
C ALA A 364 -10.15 -26.19 -24.64
N PHE A 365 -11.37 -26.29 -25.15
CA PHE A 365 -12.45 -27.04 -24.51
C PHE A 365 -12.99 -28.13 -25.43
N ASP A 366 -13.38 -29.27 -24.85
CA ASP A 366 -14.31 -30.21 -25.47
C ASP A 366 -15.74 -29.75 -25.19
N ARG A 367 -16.52 -29.51 -26.25
CA ARG A 367 -17.91 -29.05 -26.18
C ARG A 367 -18.88 -30.21 -26.36
N ASP A 368 -19.53 -30.60 -25.28
CA ASP A 368 -20.72 -31.44 -25.28
C ASP A 368 -21.99 -30.57 -25.37
N MET A 369 -23.17 -31.20 -25.54
CA MET A 369 -24.46 -30.48 -25.78
C MET A 369 -24.73 -29.27 -24.86
N ARG A 370 -24.29 -29.31 -23.60
CA ARG A 370 -24.51 -28.24 -22.60
C ARG A 370 -23.33 -28.03 -21.65
N THR A 371 -22.19 -28.67 -21.89
CA THR A 371 -21.06 -28.67 -20.96
C THR A 371 -19.76 -28.50 -21.74
N GLU A 372 -18.83 -27.76 -21.15
CA GLU A 372 -17.47 -27.62 -21.64
C GLU A 372 -16.52 -28.30 -20.65
N THR A 373 -15.57 -29.06 -21.17
CA THR A 373 -14.48 -29.67 -20.39
C THR A 373 -13.19 -29.04 -20.86
N LEU A 374 -12.46 -28.37 -19.96
CA LEU A 374 -11.15 -27.80 -20.25
C LEU A 374 -10.17 -28.92 -20.57
N LEU A 375 -9.48 -28.81 -21.70
CA LEU A 375 -8.50 -29.78 -22.18
C LEU A 375 -7.07 -29.30 -21.91
N GLY A 376 -6.86 -27.98 -21.95
CA GLY A 376 -5.58 -27.36 -21.70
C GLY A 376 -5.61 -25.87 -22.01
N GLN A 377 -4.50 -25.21 -21.71
CA GLN A 377 -4.32 -23.78 -21.95
C GLN A 377 -2.89 -23.47 -22.40
N ALA A 378 -2.71 -22.33 -23.07
CA ALA A 378 -1.42 -21.79 -23.46
C ALA A 378 -1.47 -20.26 -23.49
N VAL A 379 -0.31 -19.62 -23.37
CA VAL A 379 -0.16 -18.17 -23.60
C VAL A 379 0.36 -17.97 -25.02
N ALA A 380 -0.26 -17.07 -25.78
CA ALA A 380 0.19 -16.75 -27.13
C ALA A 380 1.57 -16.07 -27.10
N ASP A 381 2.48 -16.48 -27.99
CA ASP A 381 3.82 -15.95 -28.09
C ASP A 381 3.86 -14.52 -28.69
N THR A 382 5.06 -13.97 -28.88
CA THR A 382 5.25 -12.62 -29.44
C THR A 382 4.72 -12.44 -30.87
N GLN A 383 4.46 -13.54 -31.58
CA GLN A 383 3.87 -13.58 -32.91
C GLN A 383 2.38 -13.99 -32.87
N GLY A 384 1.79 -14.04 -31.67
CA GLY A 384 0.41 -14.43 -31.42
C GLY A 384 0.15 -15.93 -31.59
N PHE A 385 1.18 -16.77 -31.76
CA PHE A 385 0.99 -18.21 -31.91
C PHE A 385 0.77 -18.89 -30.57
N TYR A 386 -0.14 -19.85 -30.54
CA TYR A 386 -0.36 -20.71 -29.38
C TYR A 386 -0.37 -22.18 -29.79
N GLU A 387 0.00 -23.06 -28.87
CA GLU A 387 -0.09 -24.51 -29.01
C GLU A 387 -0.55 -25.12 -27.68
N ILE A 388 -1.62 -25.91 -27.72
CA ILE A 388 -2.21 -26.59 -26.57
C ILE A 388 -2.20 -28.09 -26.85
N ALA A 389 -1.51 -28.84 -26.00
CA ALA A 389 -1.51 -30.29 -25.99
C ALA A 389 -2.59 -30.82 -25.03
N TYR A 390 -3.30 -31.87 -25.44
CA TYR A 390 -4.29 -32.57 -24.63
C TYR A 390 -4.33 -34.06 -24.99
N THR A 391 -4.94 -34.90 -24.16
CA THR A 391 -5.08 -36.34 -24.42
C THR A 391 -6.54 -36.75 -24.54
N THR A 392 -6.82 -37.85 -25.26
CA THR A 392 -8.19 -38.35 -25.38
C THR A 392 -8.80 -38.81 -24.05
N GLY A 393 -8.00 -39.11 -23.03
CA GLY A 393 -8.52 -39.45 -21.70
C GLY A 393 -8.98 -38.23 -20.88
N GLN A 394 -8.66 -37.01 -21.32
CA GLN A 394 -9.25 -35.78 -20.75
C GLN A 394 -10.67 -35.51 -21.28
N LEU A 395 -11.12 -36.24 -22.31
CA LEU A 395 -12.47 -36.11 -22.84
C LEU A 395 -13.47 -36.66 -21.82
N ARG A 396 -14.56 -35.92 -21.60
CA ARG A 396 -15.59 -36.30 -20.61
C ARG A 396 -16.18 -37.69 -20.85
N ARG A 397 -16.26 -38.09 -22.11
CA ARG A 397 -16.79 -39.37 -22.57
C ARG A 397 -15.63 -40.30 -22.91
N PRO A 398 -15.37 -41.36 -22.13
CA PRO A 398 -14.25 -42.27 -22.37
C PRO A 398 -14.27 -42.95 -23.73
N GLU A 399 -15.45 -43.10 -24.35
CA GLU A 399 -15.64 -43.68 -25.68
C GLU A 399 -15.33 -42.70 -26.83
N LYS A 400 -15.19 -41.41 -26.53
CA LYS A 400 -14.98 -40.36 -27.54
C LYS A 400 -13.52 -40.37 -27.98
N ALA A 401 -13.29 -40.56 -29.28
CA ALA A 401 -11.94 -40.60 -29.84
C ALA A 401 -11.40 -39.23 -30.30
N ARG A 402 -12.26 -38.21 -30.35
CA ARG A 402 -11.96 -36.85 -30.87
C ARG A 402 -12.77 -35.81 -30.14
N ALA A 403 -12.15 -34.68 -29.77
CA ALA A 403 -12.87 -33.56 -29.18
C ALA A 403 -13.77 -32.84 -30.19
N ASP A 404 -14.86 -32.26 -29.71
CA ASP A 404 -15.58 -31.19 -30.41
C ASP A 404 -15.03 -29.87 -29.87
N LEU A 405 -14.02 -29.32 -30.54
CA LEU A 405 -13.22 -28.24 -29.99
C LEU A 405 -13.93 -26.89 -30.03
N VAL A 406 -13.82 -26.15 -28.94
CA VAL A 406 -14.04 -24.71 -28.87
C VAL A 406 -12.79 -24.08 -28.28
N ILE A 407 -12.23 -23.09 -28.95
CA ILE A 407 -11.08 -22.33 -28.46
C ILE A 407 -11.58 -20.97 -27.99
N ARG A 408 -11.18 -20.57 -26.78
CA ARG A 408 -11.49 -19.27 -26.20
C ARG A 408 -10.19 -18.54 -25.90
N ALA A 409 -10.15 -17.25 -26.22
CA ALA A 409 -9.06 -16.35 -25.88
C ALA A 409 -9.54 -15.37 -24.81
N PHE A 410 -8.67 -15.06 -23.86
CA PHE A 410 -8.94 -14.20 -22.72
C PHE A 410 -7.86 -13.13 -22.57
N GLU A 411 -8.28 -11.96 -22.08
CA GLU A 411 -7.38 -10.87 -21.71
C GLU A 411 -6.41 -11.32 -20.60
N PRO A 412 -5.13 -10.94 -20.66
CA PRO A 412 -4.22 -11.11 -19.52
C PRO A 412 -4.56 -10.10 -18.40
N GLU A 413 -4.83 -10.58 -17.19
CA GLU A 413 -5.09 -9.73 -16.02
C GLU A 413 -4.06 -10.01 -14.91
N GLY A 414 -2.97 -9.25 -14.88
CA GLY A 414 -1.88 -9.45 -13.93
C GLY A 414 -1.19 -10.81 -14.10
N LYS A 415 -1.28 -11.69 -13.09
CA LYS A 415 -0.85 -13.10 -13.18
C LYS A 415 -1.98 -14.07 -13.55
N GLY A 416 -3.17 -13.57 -13.86
CA GLY A 416 -4.38 -14.35 -14.09
C GLY A 416 -5.07 -14.03 -15.42
N MET A 417 -6.29 -14.54 -15.55
CA MET A 417 -7.11 -14.46 -16.75
C MET A 417 -8.28 -13.48 -16.54
N GLY A 418 -8.36 -12.48 -17.43
CA GLY A 418 -9.43 -11.47 -17.46
C GLY A 418 -10.62 -11.92 -18.31
N GLY A 419 -11.30 -10.96 -18.96
CA GLY A 419 -12.50 -11.22 -19.77
C GLY A 419 -12.24 -12.05 -21.03
N GLU A 420 -13.26 -12.78 -21.52
CA GLU A 420 -13.20 -13.45 -22.83
C GLU A 420 -13.18 -12.40 -23.96
N ILE A 421 -12.19 -12.49 -24.84
CA ILE A 421 -11.96 -11.53 -25.93
C ILE A 421 -12.27 -12.11 -27.31
N ALA A 422 -12.17 -13.43 -27.48
CA ALA A 422 -12.60 -14.14 -28.68
C ALA A 422 -12.96 -15.60 -28.40
N VAL A 423 -13.79 -16.16 -29.28
CA VAL A 423 -14.20 -17.57 -29.24
C VAL A 423 -14.33 -18.12 -30.66
N SER A 424 -13.86 -19.34 -30.89
CA SER A 424 -14.03 -20.03 -32.16
C SER A 424 -15.46 -20.58 -32.31
N GLY A 425 -15.86 -20.88 -33.55
CA GLY A 425 -16.95 -21.82 -33.78
C GLY A 425 -16.62 -23.21 -33.20
N ILE A 426 -17.65 -24.05 -33.02
CA ILE A 426 -17.47 -25.45 -32.61
C ILE A 426 -16.88 -26.23 -33.80
N ILE A 427 -15.73 -26.88 -33.57
CA ILE A 427 -15.08 -27.75 -34.55
C ILE A 427 -15.37 -29.20 -34.16
N PHE A 428 -16.38 -29.78 -34.80
CA PHE A 428 -16.77 -31.16 -34.52
C PHE A 428 -15.70 -32.16 -34.95
N ASN A 429 -15.42 -33.13 -34.08
CA ASN A 429 -14.48 -34.23 -34.32
C ASN A 429 -13.09 -33.76 -34.80
N ALA A 430 -12.48 -32.84 -34.06
CA ALA A 430 -11.20 -32.21 -34.39
C ALA A 430 -10.10 -33.22 -34.75
N SER A 431 -9.22 -32.80 -35.66
CA SER A 431 -8.09 -33.61 -36.09
C SER A 431 -7.07 -33.81 -34.97
N PRO A 432 -6.25 -34.88 -34.99
CA PRO A 432 -5.18 -35.07 -33.99
C PRO A 432 -4.21 -33.90 -33.88
N GLN A 433 -3.96 -33.21 -34.99
CA GLN A 433 -3.35 -31.89 -35.04
C GLN A 433 -4.36 -30.94 -35.68
N GLN A 434 -4.95 -30.04 -34.89
CA GLN A 434 -5.95 -29.09 -35.35
C GLN A 434 -5.35 -27.69 -35.41
N THR A 435 -5.60 -26.95 -36.50
CA THR A 435 -5.27 -25.52 -36.57
C THR A 435 -6.54 -24.68 -36.42
N VAL A 436 -6.51 -23.66 -35.57
CA VAL A 436 -7.63 -22.74 -35.30
C VAL A 436 -7.06 -21.35 -35.08
N ASP A 437 -7.30 -20.43 -36.00
CA ASP A 437 -6.93 -19.02 -35.80
C ASP A 437 -8.09 -18.27 -35.13
N LEU A 438 -7.75 -17.32 -34.27
CA LEU A 438 -8.72 -16.47 -33.57
C LEU A 438 -8.52 -15.01 -34.00
N GLU A 439 -9.63 -14.37 -34.38
CA GLU A 439 -9.68 -12.93 -34.63
C GLU A 439 -10.37 -12.24 -33.46
N VAL A 440 -9.70 -11.23 -32.91
CA VAL A 440 -10.19 -10.42 -31.79
C VAL A 440 -10.65 -9.07 -32.33
N GLU A 441 -11.89 -8.70 -32.05
CA GLU A 441 -12.45 -7.40 -32.39
C GLU A 441 -11.83 -6.30 -31.51
N LEU A 442 -11.40 -5.20 -32.13
CA LEU A 442 -10.80 -4.03 -31.43
C LEU A 442 -11.69 -3.49 -30.31
N GLU A 443 -13.01 -3.61 -30.44
CA GLU A 443 -13.97 -3.17 -29.42
C GLU A 443 -13.99 -4.07 -28.19
N LYS A 444 -13.68 -5.36 -28.34
CA LYS A 444 -13.63 -6.34 -27.23
C LYS A 444 -12.30 -6.28 -26.49
N PHE A 445 -11.21 -6.20 -27.24
CA PHE A 445 -9.88 -6.08 -26.67
C PHE A 445 -8.96 -5.43 -27.68
N ARG A 446 -8.33 -4.34 -27.25
CA ARG A 446 -7.47 -3.51 -28.09
C ARG A 446 -6.03 -4.03 -28.13
N GLY A 447 -5.60 -4.76 -27.11
CA GLY A 447 -4.21 -5.14 -26.93
C GLY A 447 -3.26 -3.95 -26.81
N PRO A 448 -1.93 -4.20 -26.86
CA PRO A 448 -0.93 -3.16 -26.85
C PRO A 448 -1.09 -2.20 -28.05
N SER A 449 -0.91 -0.91 -27.80
CA SER A 449 -0.98 0.12 -28.84
C SER A 449 0.13 -0.04 -29.88
N GLU A 450 -0.03 0.56 -31.07
CA GLU A 450 1.03 0.53 -32.10
C GLU A 450 2.38 1.02 -31.56
N TYR A 451 2.38 2.09 -30.77
CA TYR A 451 3.58 2.60 -30.10
C TYR A 451 4.25 1.54 -29.21
N GLU A 452 3.48 0.87 -28.34
CA GLU A 452 4.00 -0.18 -27.46
C GLU A 452 4.53 -1.38 -28.25
N ARG A 453 3.80 -1.79 -29.30
CA ARG A 453 4.21 -2.89 -30.18
C ARG A 453 5.51 -2.59 -30.89
N TYR A 454 5.66 -1.39 -31.45
CA TYR A 454 6.90 -1.01 -32.12
C TYR A 454 8.08 -0.92 -31.16
N LEU A 455 7.89 -0.38 -29.95
CA LEU A 455 8.97 -0.36 -28.96
C LEU A 455 9.39 -1.79 -28.54
N ALA A 456 8.42 -2.68 -28.32
CA ALA A 456 8.70 -4.07 -27.96
C ALA A 456 9.47 -4.80 -29.09
N GLU A 457 9.11 -4.57 -30.34
CA GLU A 457 9.80 -5.14 -31.51
C GLU A 457 11.22 -4.58 -31.70
N LEU A 458 11.43 -3.31 -31.38
CA LEU A 458 12.74 -2.66 -31.45
C LEU A 458 13.66 -3.07 -30.29
N GLN A 459 13.12 -3.31 -29.09
CA GLN A 459 13.88 -3.59 -27.87
C GLN A 459 14.99 -4.65 -28.04
N PRO A 460 14.74 -5.86 -28.61
CA PRO A 460 15.81 -6.85 -28.78
C PRO A 460 16.83 -6.49 -29.88
N LEU A 461 16.51 -5.53 -30.75
CA LEU A 461 17.36 -5.14 -31.89
C LEU A 461 18.26 -3.94 -31.58
N ILE A 462 17.84 -3.04 -30.70
CA ILE A 462 18.58 -1.82 -30.33
C ILE A 462 19.61 -2.06 -29.22
N GLU A 463 19.57 -3.24 -28.58
CA GLU A 463 20.44 -3.66 -27.48
C GLU A 463 20.54 -2.59 -26.38
N SER A 464 21.65 -1.84 -26.34
CA SER A 464 21.94 -0.79 -25.35
C SER A 464 21.88 0.64 -25.90
N VAL A 465 21.58 0.81 -27.20
CA VAL A 465 21.50 2.13 -27.83
C VAL A 465 20.14 2.77 -27.53
N PRO A 466 20.08 3.94 -26.88
CA PRO A 466 18.81 4.62 -26.62
C PRO A 466 18.10 5.01 -27.92
N THR A 467 16.77 4.84 -27.98
CA THR A 467 15.97 5.17 -29.18
C THR A 467 16.19 6.60 -29.70
N ARG A 468 16.44 7.55 -28.79
CA ARG A 468 16.73 8.96 -29.12
C ARG A 468 18.06 9.19 -29.87
N GLU A 469 18.98 8.24 -29.79
CA GLU A 469 20.34 8.31 -30.37
C GLU A 469 20.46 7.56 -31.72
N LEU A 470 19.40 6.87 -32.15
CA LEU A 470 19.40 6.12 -33.41
C LEU A 470 19.72 7.02 -34.62
N THR A 471 20.69 6.60 -35.41
CA THR A 471 21.11 7.27 -36.65
C THR A 471 20.20 6.92 -37.81
N LYS A 472 20.32 7.62 -38.96
CA LYS A 472 19.53 7.29 -40.15
C LYS A 472 19.83 5.89 -40.67
N GLU A 473 21.09 5.48 -40.56
CA GLU A 473 21.59 4.16 -40.90
C GLU A 473 20.95 3.09 -39.99
N ASP A 474 20.84 3.36 -38.69
CA ASP A 474 20.15 2.46 -37.75
C ASP A 474 18.66 2.34 -38.09
N LEU A 475 17.97 3.46 -38.37
CA LEU A 475 16.56 3.41 -38.77
C LEU A 475 16.35 2.62 -40.07
N HIS A 476 17.29 2.72 -41.01
CA HIS A 476 17.25 1.91 -42.24
C HIS A 476 17.42 0.42 -41.96
N PHE A 477 18.39 0.06 -41.10
CA PHE A 477 18.61 -1.31 -40.66
C PHE A 477 17.38 -1.89 -39.93
N LEU A 478 16.86 -1.16 -38.94
CA LEU A 478 15.70 -1.56 -38.15
C LEU A 478 14.48 -1.73 -39.03
N GLY A 479 14.21 -0.81 -39.96
CA GLY A 479 13.10 -0.93 -40.90
C GLY A 479 13.22 -2.16 -41.81
N GLY A 480 14.44 -2.57 -42.17
CA GLY A 480 14.68 -3.81 -42.91
C GLY A 480 14.43 -5.08 -42.08
N LYS A 481 14.56 -5.01 -40.75
CA LYS A 481 14.36 -6.15 -39.84
C LYS A 481 12.91 -6.30 -39.37
N THR A 482 12.24 -5.18 -39.09
CA THR A 482 10.89 -5.16 -38.51
C THR A 482 9.79 -4.93 -39.57
N GLY A 483 10.16 -4.38 -40.73
CA GLY A 483 9.18 -3.93 -41.72
C GLY A 483 8.44 -2.65 -41.34
N ILE A 484 8.76 -2.03 -40.19
CA ILE A 484 8.19 -0.74 -39.77
C ILE A 484 8.67 0.35 -40.73
N SER A 485 7.75 1.24 -41.14
CA SER A 485 8.10 2.27 -42.12
C SER A 485 9.19 3.22 -41.58
N PRO A 486 10.13 3.69 -42.41
CA PRO A 486 11.17 4.63 -41.98
C PRO A 486 10.61 5.91 -41.36
N LYS A 487 9.41 6.31 -41.78
CA LYS A 487 8.68 7.47 -41.24
C LYS A 487 8.25 7.24 -39.79
N GLN A 488 7.64 6.09 -39.48
CA GLN A 488 7.23 5.74 -38.11
C GLN A 488 8.43 5.53 -37.19
N LEU A 489 9.49 4.87 -37.68
CA LEU A 489 10.74 4.73 -36.92
C LEU A 489 11.35 6.10 -36.57
N ASN A 490 11.34 7.03 -37.53
CA ASN A 490 11.79 8.39 -37.25
C ASN A 490 10.87 9.11 -36.24
N TYR A 491 9.56 8.85 -36.24
CA TYR A 491 8.65 9.39 -35.24
C TYR A 491 8.93 8.85 -33.83
N LEU A 492 9.22 7.55 -33.67
CA LEU A 492 9.62 6.99 -32.37
C LEU A 492 10.93 7.60 -31.86
N ARG A 493 11.89 7.82 -32.76
CA ARG A 493 13.14 8.51 -32.42
C ARG A 493 12.90 9.95 -31.96
N LEU A 494 12.09 10.71 -32.70
CA LEU A 494 11.76 12.10 -32.36
C LEU A 494 10.96 12.18 -31.05
N ASP A 495 10.05 11.24 -30.82
CA ASP A 495 9.33 11.10 -29.56
C ASP A 495 10.30 10.92 -28.39
N ALA A 496 11.22 9.95 -28.48
CA ALA A 496 12.23 9.73 -27.45
C ALA A 496 13.16 10.95 -27.24
N GLN A 497 13.50 11.68 -28.31
CA GLN A 497 14.28 12.92 -28.20
C GLN A 497 13.51 14.02 -27.46
N TRP A 498 12.25 14.23 -27.82
CA TRP A 498 11.44 15.31 -27.26
C TRP A 498 10.98 15.01 -25.83
N SER A 499 10.63 13.76 -25.52
CA SER A 499 10.36 13.33 -24.16
C SER A 499 11.56 13.50 -23.24
N PHE A 500 12.78 13.25 -23.73
CA PHE A 500 14.00 13.49 -22.97
C PHE A 500 14.30 14.99 -22.81
N GLN A 501 14.27 15.75 -23.91
CA GLN A 501 14.71 17.14 -23.93
C GLN A 501 13.72 18.08 -23.23
N TYR A 502 12.41 17.85 -23.40
CA TYR A 502 11.35 18.74 -22.93
C TYR A 502 10.49 18.12 -21.82
N MET A 503 10.89 16.96 -21.31
CA MET A 503 10.16 16.20 -20.27
C MET A 503 8.69 15.92 -20.65
N LEU A 504 8.40 15.79 -21.94
CA LEU A 504 7.06 15.45 -22.44
C LEU A 504 6.76 13.98 -22.17
N LEU A 505 5.48 13.68 -21.89
CA LEU A 505 5.01 12.31 -21.73
C LEU A 505 5.32 11.49 -23.02
N PRO A 506 6.02 10.35 -22.92
CA PRO A 506 6.31 9.48 -24.07
C PRO A 506 5.05 9.07 -24.82
N ALA A 507 5.21 8.76 -26.11
CA ALA A 507 4.15 8.51 -27.09
C ALA A 507 3.29 9.72 -27.49
N VAL A 508 3.30 10.83 -26.77
CA VAL A 508 2.51 12.02 -27.15
C VAL A 508 3.03 12.65 -28.45
N PRO A 509 4.32 13.01 -28.58
CA PRO A 509 4.86 13.45 -29.87
C PRO A 509 4.57 12.44 -30.99
N TYR A 510 4.77 11.15 -30.74
CA TYR A 510 4.47 10.08 -31.70
C TYR A 510 3.00 10.15 -32.16
N ALA A 511 2.05 10.27 -31.22
CA ALA A 511 0.62 10.39 -31.49
C ALA A 511 0.30 11.57 -32.41
N LEU A 512 0.90 12.74 -32.16
CA LEU A 512 0.65 13.94 -32.95
C LEU A 512 1.19 13.78 -34.37
N PHE A 513 2.41 13.27 -34.53
CA PHE A 513 3.01 13.05 -35.85
C PHE A 513 2.25 12.01 -36.66
N ARG A 514 1.74 10.97 -36.01
CA ARG A 514 0.89 9.94 -36.63
C ARG A 514 -0.42 10.50 -37.17
N GLN A 515 -0.94 11.57 -36.58
CA GLN A 515 -2.13 12.29 -37.06
C GLN A 515 -1.81 13.42 -38.04
N GLY A 516 -0.58 13.45 -38.56
CA GLY A 516 -0.15 14.36 -39.62
C GLY A 516 0.30 15.74 -39.13
N LEU A 517 0.47 15.94 -37.82
CA LEU A 517 1.02 17.19 -37.30
C LEU A 517 2.53 17.28 -37.59
N PRO A 518 3.07 18.51 -37.74
CA PRO A 518 4.46 18.71 -38.15
C PRO A 518 5.45 18.19 -37.09
N PRO A 519 6.47 17.38 -37.47
CA PRO A 519 7.56 16.95 -36.60
C PRO A 519 8.62 18.04 -36.42
N ASP A 520 8.16 19.27 -36.15
CA ASP A 520 8.95 20.47 -35.93
C ASP A 520 8.31 21.24 -34.78
N LEU A 521 9.07 21.46 -33.70
CA LEU A 521 8.52 22.00 -32.46
C LEU A 521 7.87 23.37 -32.67
N ARG A 522 8.53 24.28 -33.39
CA ARG A 522 7.99 25.64 -33.62
C ARG A 522 6.68 25.60 -34.40
N ARG A 523 6.62 24.79 -35.47
CA ARG A 523 5.39 24.64 -36.25
C ARG A 523 4.28 23.94 -35.45
N LEU A 524 4.64 23.00 -34.58
CA LEU A 524 3.68 22.32 -33.73
C LEU A 524 3.08 23.25 -32.68
N LEU A 525 3.89 24.13 -32.07
CA LEU A 525 3.43 25.13 -31.10
C LEU A 525 2.49 26.19 -31.71
N MET A 526 2.56 26.39 -33.03
CA MET A 526 1.63 27.27 -33.76
C MET A 526 0.27 26.61 -34.06
N GLU A 527 0.11 25.31 -33.79
CA GLU A 527 -1.17 24.62 -33.99
C GLU A 527 -2.20 25.02 -32.95
N LYS A 528 -3.48 25.02 -33.34
CA LYS A 528 -4.56 25.34 -32.41
C LYS A 528 -4.66 24.25 -31.34
N PRO A 529 -4.88 24.59 -30.05
CA PRO A 529 -5.02 23.60 -28.98
C PRO A 529 -6.07 22.51 -29.27
N LEU A 530 -7.20 22.89 -29.90
CA LEU A 530 -8.23 21.94 -30.31
C LEU A 530 -7.71 20.90 -31.31
N ARG A 531 -6.85 21.29 -32.26
CA ARG A 531 -6.29 20.36 -33.26
C ARG A 531 -5.34 19.35 -32.62
N LEU A 532 -4.55 19.78 -31.63
CA LEU A 532 -3.70 18.91 -30.81
C LEU A 532 -4.56 17.91 -30.02
N GLN A 533 -5.64 18.38 -29.41
CA GLN A 533 -6.56 17.54 -28.65
C GLN A 533 -7.28 16.50 -29.53
N GLU A 534 -7.79 16.92 -30.68
CA GLU A 534 -8.42 16.02 -31.67
C GLU A 534 -7.46 14.96 -32.17
N ALA A 535 -6.19 15.33 -32.40
CA ALA A 535 -5.16 14.38 -32.80
C ALA A 535 -4.88 13.32 -31.71
N LEU A 536 -4.69 13.74 -30.46
CA LEU A 536 -4.48 12.78 -29.36
C LEU A 536 -5.68 11.85 -29.17
N LYS A 537 -6.91 12.39 -29.22
CA LYS A 537 -8.15 11.60 -29.15
C LYS A 537 -8.25 10.62 -30.32
N ALA A 538 -7.92 11.03 -31.55
CA ALA A 538 -7.92 10.15 -32.72
C ALA A 538 -6.88 9.03 -32.58
N SER A 539 -5.67 9.32 -32.11
CA SER A 539 -4.64 8.31 -31.87
C SER A 539 -5.04 7.30 -30.79
N LEU A 540 -5.68 7.74 -29.70
CA LEU A 540 -6.24 6.84 -28.69
C LEU A 540 -7.40 5.99 -29.24
N ALA A 541 -8.29 6.57 -30.04
CA ALA A 541 -9.39 5.85 -30.67
C ALA A 541 -8.89 4.77 -31.65
N GLN A 542 -7.79 5.03 -32.36
CA GLN A 542 -7.16 4.12 -33.33
C GLN A 542 -6.15 3.15 -32.69
N ASN A 543 -6.05 3.11 -31.36
CA ASN A 543 -5.06 2.33 -30.61
C ASN A 543 -3.61 2.54 -31.08
N ILE A 544 -3.27 3.77 -31.47
CA ILE A 544 -1.93 4.16 -31.92
C ILE A 544 -0.98 4.36 -30.73
N VAL A 545 -1.51 4.81 -29.60
CA VAL A 545 -0.74 5.12 -28.38
C VAL A 545 -1.40 4.54 -27.12
N PRO A 546 -0.65 4.40 -26.01
CA PRO A 546 -1.15 3.77 -24.79
C PRO A 546 -2.42 4.43 -24.25
N ALA A 547 -3.38 3.62 -23.79
CA ALA A 547 -4.61 4.11 -23.18
C ALA A 547 -4.36 4.96 -21.92
N ALA A 548 -3.22 4.76 -21.24
CA ALA A 548 -2.78 5.52 -20.06
C ALA A 548 -2.65 7.03 -20.29
N ILE A 549 -2.60 7.50 -21.54
CA ILE A 549 -2.57 8.92 -21.90
C ILE A 549 -3.96 9.57 -21.74
N THR A 550 -5.05 8.80 -21.81
CA THR A 550 -6.43 9.31 -21.78
C THR A 550 -6.71 10.32 -20.64
N PRO A 551 -6.38 10.05 -19.37
CA PRO A 551 -6.64 11.01 -18.29
C PRO A 551 -5.73 12.24 -18.33
N GLN A 552 -4.68 12.26 -19.16
CA GLN A 552 -3.63 13.27 -19.17
C GLN A 552 -3.68 14.20 -20.39
N ILE A 553 -4.62 14.01 -21.32
CA ILE A 553 -4.66 14.74 -22.60
C ILE A 553 -4.56 16.25 -22.41
N ASP A 554 -5.39 16.82 -21.54
CA ASP A 554 -5.45 18.27 -21.37
C ASP A 554 -4.17 18.81 -20.71
N GLN A 555 -3.66 18.14 -19.68
CA GLN A 555 -2.39 18.48 -19.00
C GLN A 555 -1.19 18.43 -19.96
N VAL A 556 -1.13 17.40 -20.81
CA VAL A 556 -0.07 17.22 -21.80
C VAL A 556 -0.09 18.34 -22.85
N ILE A 557 -1.27 18.78 -23.28
CA ILE A 557 -1.39 19.89 -24.23
C ILE A 557 -0.95 21.19 -23.58
N GLU A 558 -1.34 21.46 -22.33
CA GLU A 558 -0.87 22.63 -21.58
C GLU A 558 0.65 22.61 -21.44
N GLN A 559 1.25 21.47 -21.06
CA GLN A 559 2.70 21.33 -20.95
C GLN A 559 3.39 21.59 -22.30
N LEU A 560 2.88 21.01 -23.38
CA LEU A 560 3.44 21.22 -24.72
C LEU A 560 3.40 22.70 -25.11
N LEU A 561 2.26 23.38 -24.91
CA LEU A 561 2.10 24.79 -25.26
C LEU A 561 2.93 25.72 -24.38
N SER A 562 3.17 25.36 -23.11
CA SER A 562 4.04 26.14 -22.22
C SER A 562 5.51 26.18 -22.66
N LEU A 563 5.92 25.32 -23.60
CA LEU A 563 7.27 25.37 -24.17
C LEU A 563 7.50 26.64 -25.00
N ASP A 564 6.46 27.26 -25.54
CA ASP A 564 6.55 28.53 -26.28
C ASP A 564 7.10 29.66 -25.40
N ASP A 565 6.65 29.74 -24.14
CA ASP A 565 7.12 30.70 -23.15
C ASP A 565 8.59 30.48 -22.79
N SER A 566 9.04 29.22 -22.73
CA SER A 566 10.43 28.87 -22.41
C SER A 566 11.41 29.16 -23.55
N LEU A 567 10.98 28.93 -24.81
CA LEU A 567 11.76 29.23 -26.01
C LEU A 567 11.90 30.74 -26.25
N GLY A 568 10.89 31.52 -25.85
CA GLY A 568 10.97 32.99 -25.84
C GLY A 568 12.06 33.51 -24.90
N PHE A 569 12.18 32.90 -23.71
CA PHE A 569 13.15 33.28 -22.68
C PHE A 569 14.60 32.93 -23.05
N GLU A 570 14.85 31.77 -23.67
CA GLU A 570 16.19 31.37 -24.13
C GLU A 570 16.71 32.27 -25.25
N LEU A 571 15.84 32.70 -26.19
CA LEU A 571 16.21 33.66 -27.24
C LEU A 571 16.56 35.04 -26.66
N GLU A 572 15.84 35.49 -25.63
CA GLU A 572 16.11 36.77 -24.97
C GLU A 572 17.48 36.74 -24.25
N LEU A 573 17.82 35.61 -23.63
CA LEU A 573 19.11 35.38 -22.98
C LEU A 573 20.28 35.28 -23.97
N GLU A 574 20.10 34.65 -25.14
CA GLU A 574 21.11 34.60 -26.20
C GLU A 574 21.34 35.99 -26.82
N LEU A 575 20.27 36.76 -27.07
CA LEU A 575 20.36 38.13 -27.58
C LEU A 575 21.03 39.08 -26.57
N GLU A 576 20.76 38.92 -25.27
CA GLU A 576 21.46 39.66 -24.22
C GLU A 576 22.95 39.27 -24.10
N ALA A 577 23.28 37.99 -24.30
CA ALA A 577 24.66 37.51 -24.29
C ALA A 577 25.47 38.03 -25.50
N GLU A 578 24.87 38.06 -26.68
CA GLU A 578 25.47 38.66 -27.88
C GLU A 578 25.63 40.18 -27.76
N ALA A 579 24.64 40.88 -27.18
CA ALA A 579 24.73 42.31 -26.91
C ALA A 579 25.87 42.65 -25.92
N ARG A 580 26.11 41.79 -24.92
CA ARG A 580 27.24 41.94 -23.98
C ARG A 580 28.60 41.67 -24.65
N GLN A 581 28.68 40.75 -25.62
CA GLN A 581 29.92 40.53 -26.37
C GLN A 581 30.21 41.64 -27.40
N GLY A 582 29.18 42.24 -28.00
CA GLY A 582 29.31 43.40 -28.88
C GLY A 582 29.78 44.67 -28.14
N ALA A 583 29.43 44.85 -26.88
CA ALA A 583 29.84 46.02 -26.09
C ALA A 583 31.31 45.98 -25.62
N VAL A 584 31.95 44.81 -25.56
CA VAL A 584 33.35 44.64 -25.11
C VAL A 584 34.36 44.82 -26.27
N SER A 585 33.91 44.77 -27.52
CA SER A 585 34.76 44.96 -28.71
C SER A 585 34.79 46.40 -29.25
N GLY A 586 34.05 47.33 -28.62
CA GLY A 586 33.97 48.74 -29.01
C GLY A 586 34.52 49.75 -28.00
N GLY A 587 35.32 49.30 -27.02
CA GLY A 587 35.93 50.15 -25.98
C GLY A 587 37.36 50.54 -26.26
#